data_AF-A0A0N0N9J6-F1
#
_entry.id   AF-A0A0N0N9J6-F1
#
_cell.length_a   1.000
_cell.length_b   1.000
_cell.length_c   1.000
_cell.angle_alpha   90.00
_cell.angle_beta   90.00
_cell.angle_gamma   90.00
#
_symmetry.space_group_name_H-M   'P 1'
#
loop_
_entity.id
_entity.type
_entity.pdbx_description
1 polymer ?
#
loop_
_entity_poly.entity_id
_entity_poly.type
_entity_poly.pdbx_seq_one_letter_code
_entity_poly.pdbx_strand_id
1 'polypeptide(L)'
;MTTRTKITGAVLGAAVAGALALVPLTDDGSGGEADSSADSSNVVLGTAEKEAVPSFTATDWVSYGDQVAVVRVTAEHERRDTDTDTDEEAGTEEDYLSRTVDLQVEELVWARSDAPALPPTVSVTADGWQLKDGTKKELGSPDSSRLEVGHDYVITFARFSDGTWSPLGSGGVLPYDHGRIGEGEFQGETGTADAYRSTWEERLIPGDEQPMAFRTAGKPATGVQGILRSTTPDATAARYFGLDPAARYQKVAGASEPADTFCSVAAPLAVSEDSRHTPDELASVLTDLADLAGPAGKDTSALRRYARSLEAGAGTSASVDDTARKASVARIEQECGTEVGELLPTDTETDTGKG
;
A
#
# COMPACT_ATOMS: atom_id res chain seq x y z
N MET A 1 -42.70 33.57 -2.82
CA MET A 1 -42.31 33.00 -1.52
C MET A 1 -42.66 31.52 -1.61
N THR A 2 -41.76 30.56 -1.72
CA THR A 2 -40.49 30.34 -1.03
C THR A 2 -39.51 29.61 -1.96
N THR A 3 -38.29 30.14 -2.09
CA THR A 3 -37.20 29.54 -2.85
C THR A 3 -36.41 28.64 -1.89
N ARG A 4 -36.31 27.33 -2.20
CA ARG A 4 -35.45 26.40 -1.46
C ARG A 4 -34.07 26.35 -2.11
N THR A 5 -33.10 26.94 -1.43
CA THR A 5 -31.67 26.86 -1.69
C THR A 5 -31.20 25.41 -1.51
N LYS A 6 -30.56 24.85 -2.54
CA LYS A 6 -29.82 23.58 -2.42
C LYS A 6 -28.40 23.92 -2.00
N ILE A 7 -28.01 23.44 -0.82
CA ILE A 7 -26.64 23.53 -0.30
C ILE A 7 -25.81 22.43 -0.97
N THR A 8 -24.67 22.87 -1.47
CA THR A 8 -23.55 22.13 -2.03
C THR A 8 -22.99 21.16 -0.99
N GLY A 9 -22.92 19.86 -1.31
CA GLY A 9 -22.21 18.87 -0.51
C GLY A 9 -20.73 18.89 -0.90
N ALA A 10 -19.87 19.28 0.04
CA ALA A 10 -18.42 19.14 -0.07
C ALA A 10 -18.06 17.64 0.03
N VAL A 11 -17.33 17.13 -0.95
CA VAL A 11 -16.66 15.84 -0.88
C VAL A 11 -15.32 16.09 -0.18
N LEU A 12 -15.15 15.50 1.01
CA LEU A 12 -13.90 15.48 1.74
C LEU A 12 -12.82 14.76 0.90
N GLY A 13 -11.76 15.47 0.58
CA GLY A 13 -10.52 14.89 0.04
C GLY A 13 -9.83 14.10 1.14
N ALA A 14 -9.43 12.87 0.82
CA ALA A 14 -8.65 12.05 1.74
C ALA A 14 -7.22 12.61 1.80
N ALA A 15 -6.89 13.27 2.91
CA ALA A 15 -5.51 13.41 3.35
C ALA A 15 -5.09 12.04 3.90
N VAL A 16 -4.05 11.44 3.33
CA VAL A 16 -3.43 10.24 3.89
C VAL A 16 -2.59 10.73 5.07
N ALA A 17 -3.17 10.67 6.28
CA ALA A 17 -2.45 10.87 7.53
C ALA A 17 -2.20 9.48 8.12
N GLY A 18 -0.95 9.02 8.08
CA GLY A 18 -0.52 7.73 8.62
C GLY A 18 -0.34 7.78 10.13
N ALA A 19 -0.92 6.82 10.84
CA ALA A 19 -0.64 6.59 12.26
C ALA A 19 0.65 5.78 12.40
N LEU A 20 1.68 6.38 13.02
CA LEU A 20 2.93 5.70 13.38
C LEU A 20 2.74 4.93 14.68
N ALA A 21 3.02 3.62 14.67
CA ALA A 21 3.21 2.83 15.89
C ALA A 21 4.71 2.51 16.04
N LEU A 22 5.37 3.05 17.06
CA LEU A 22 6.77 2.77 17.38
C LEU A 22 6.90 1.93 18.65
N VAL A 23 7.83 0.98 18.60
CA VAL A 23 8.24 0.11 19.72
C VAL A 23 9.19 0.88 20.64
N PRO A 24 8.99 0.88 21.97
CA PRO A 24 9.92 1.53 22.89
C PRO A 24 11.18 0.67 23.06
N LEU A 25 12.36 1.23 22.76
CA LEU A 25 13.63 0.68 23.21
C LEU A 25 13.90 1.20 24.63
N THR A 26 13.93 0.30 25.60
CA THR A 26 14.36 0.59 26.97
C THR A 26 15.88 0.67 27.03
N ASP A 27 16.37 1.82 27.48
CA ASP A 27 17.76 2.14 27.73
C ASP A 27 18.21 1.54 29.07
N ASP A 28 19.32 0.79 29.07
CA ASP A 28 20.00 0.38 30.32
C ASP A 28 21.53 0.48 30.12
N GLY A 29 22.05 1.69 30.35
CA GLY A 29 23.16 1.90 31.28
C GLY A 29 24.58 1.48 30.89
N SER A 30 25.38 2.52 30.61
CA SER A 30 26.73 2.78 31.18
C SER A 30 27.97 2.24 30.46
N GLY A 31 28.88 3.18 30.13
CA GLY A 31 30.31 2.91 29.91
C GLY A 31 30.90 3.61 28.70
N GLY A 32 31.54 4.76 28.91
CA GLY A 32 32.12 5.56 27.85
C GLY A 32 33.41 4.99 27.24
N GLU A 33 33.58 5.21 25.95
CA GLU A 33 34.85 5.49 25.30
C GLU A 33 34.53 6.28 24.01
N ALA A 34 35.33 7.31 23.75
CA ALA A 34 35.17 8.16 22.59
C ALA A 34 35.55 7.36 21.33
N ASP A 35 34.56 6.94 20.57
CA ASP A 35 34.75 6.54 19.17
C ASP A 35 34.12 7.59 18.27
N SER A 36 34.98 8.20 17.47
CA SER A 36 34.60 9.06 16.35
C SER A 36 34.05 8.16 15.25
N SER A 37 32.75 7.90 15.25
CA SER A 37 32.01 7.48 14.07
C SER A 37 31.19 8.66 13.57
N ALA A 38 31.46 9.07 12.34
CA ALA A 38 30.65 10.02 11.61
C ALA A 38 29.25 9.42 11.44
N ASP A 39 28.28 9.92 12.21
CA ASP A 39 26.86 9.72 11.98
C ASP A 39 26.46 10.75 10.92
N SER A 40 26.71 10.44 9.65
CA SER A 40 26.72 11.45 8.57
C SER A 40 25.41 11.60 7.78
N SER A 41 24.34 10.90 8.15
CA SER A 41 23.02 11.13 7.55
C SER A 41 22.16 11.98 8.49
N ASN A 42 22.07 13.28 8.24
CA ASN A 42 21.17 14.18 8.99
C ASN A 42 19.68 13.98 8.65
N VAL A 43 19.38 13.04 7.76
CA VAL A 43 18.03 12.70 7.30
C VAL A 43 17.49 11.53 8.10
N VAL A 44 16.28 11.69 8.63
CA VAL A 44 15.48 10.62 9.21
C VAL A 44 14.65 9.99 8.10
N LEU A 45 14.65 8.66 8.00
CA LEU A 45 13.76 7.96 7.08
C LEU A 45 12.49 7.54 7.81
N GLY A 46 11.34 7.85 7.22
CA GLY A 46 10.04 7.37 7.70
C GLY A 46 9.88 5.86 7.56
N THR A 47 8.76 5.32 8.00
CA THR A 47 8.38 3.93 7.69
C THR A 47 7.91 3.83 6.24
N ALA A 48 8.22 2.71 5.57
CA ALA A 48 7.74 2.48 4.21
C ALA A 48 6.21 2.48 4.18
N GLU A 49 5.61 3.51 3.58
CA GLU A 49 4.18 3.60 3.43
C GLU A 49 3.68 2.69 2.31
N LYS A 50 2.44 2.21 2.44
CA LYS A 50 1.78 1.50 1.35
C LYS A 50 1.47 2.51 0.25
N GLU A 51 2.17 2.40 -0.87
CA GLU A 51 1.92 3.24 -2.05
C GLU A 51 0.48 3.08 -2.55
N ALA A 52 -0.10 4.18 -3.05
CA ALA A 52 -1.47 4.18 -3.58
C ALA A 52 -1.60 3.29 -4.83
N VAL A 53 -0.51 3.14 -5.59
CA VAL A 53 -0.40 2.33 -6.80
C VAL A 53 1.02 1.75 -6.91
N PRO A 54 1.21 0.62 -7.60
CA PRO A 54 2.55 0.12 -7.91
C PRO A 54 3.38 1.15 -8.69
N SER A 55 4.67 1.26 -8.37
CA SER A 55 5.53 2.29 -8.97
C SER A 55 6.97 1.86 -9.28
N PHE A 56 7.35 0.58 -9.14
CA PHE A 56 8.76 0.18 -9.20
C PHE A 56 9.21 -0.34 -10.57
N THR A 57 8.33 -0.97 -11.33
CA THR A 57 8.69 -1.68 -12.56
C THR A 57 8.33 -0.89 -13.81
N ALA A 58 8.82 -1.32 -14.98
CA ALA A 58 8.44 -0.65 -16.23
C ALA A 58 6.95 -0.84 -16.50
N THR A 59 6.41 -2.03 -16.19
CA THR A 59 4.98 -2.33 -16.32
C THR A 59 4.15 -1.40 -15.45
N ASP A 60 4.56 -1.16 -14.21
CA ASP A 60 3.88 -0.21 -13.31
C ASP A 60 3.82 1.19 -13.92
N TRP A 61 4.97 1.68 -14.40
CA TRP A 61 5.08 3.03 -14.97
C TRP A 61 4.19 3.23 -16.19
N VAL A 62 4.16 2.26 -17.12
CA VAL A 62 3.29 2.38 -18.32
C VAL A 62 1.81 2.10 -18.02
N SER A 63 1.51 1.38 -16.93
CA SER A 63 0.14 1.02 -16.53
C SER A 63 -0.54 2.12 -15.74
N TYR A 64 0.20 2.83 -14.88
CA TYR A 64 -0.36 3.78 -13.92
C TYR A 64 0.17 5.21 -14.13
N GLY A 65 1.34 5.38 -14.73
CA GLY A 65 1.89 6.69 -15.07
C GLY A 65 1.19 7.36 -16.26
N ASP A 66 1.28 8.68 -16.31
CA ASP A 66 0.83 9.52 -17.43
C ASP A 66 2.02 9.98 -18.27
N GLN A 67 3.07 10.52 -17.63
CA GLN A 67 4.27 11.03 -18.31
C GLN A 67 5.54 10.73 -17.50
N VAL A 68 6.67 10.66 -18.18
CA VAL A 68 8.01 10.60 -17.57
C VAL A 68 8.82 11.77 -18.09
N ALA A 69 9.45 12.53 -17.20
CA ALA A 69 10.23 13.70 -17.56
C ALA A 69 11.54 13.77 -16.75
N VAL A 70 12.56 14.39 -17.35
CA VAL A 70 13.70 14.95 -16.61
C VAL A 70 13.24 16.28 -16.04
N VAL A 71 13.44 16.46 -14.74
CA VAL A 71 13.09 17.68 -14.03
C VAL A 71 14.25 18.15 -13.16
N ARG A 72 14.33 19.46 -12.98
CA ARG A 72 15.23 20.11 -12.03
C ARG A 72 14.45 20.69 -10.87
N VAL A 73 14.87 20.43 -9.64
CA VAL A 73 14.26 21.08 -8.46
C VAL A 73 14.81 22.50 -8.35
N THR A 74 13.93 23.49 -8.40
CA THR A 74 14.31 24.91 -8.49
C THR A 74 14.05 25.69 -7.20
N ALA A 75 13.09 25.26 -6.39
CA ALA A 75 12.79 25.86 -5.11
C ALA A 75 12.11 24.86 -4.18
N GLU A 76 12.17 25.14 -2.89
CA GLU A 76 11.40 24.46 -1.86
C GLU A 76 10.70 25.49 -0.98
N HIS A 77 9.52 25.13 -0.47
CA HIS A 77 8.72 25.98 0.41
C HIS A 77 8.17 25.13 1.54
N GLU A 78 8.44 25.54 2.77
CA GLU A 78 7.79 24.96 3.94
C GLU A 78 6.27 25.12 3.83
N ARG A 79 5.54 24.02 4.01
CA ARG A 79 4.10 24.04 4.08
C ARG A 79 3.70 24.05 5.56
N ARG A 80 3.23 25.19 6.06
CA ARG A 80 2.46 25.21 7.30
C ARG A 80 1.02 24.97 6.93
N ASP A 81 0.45 23.87 7.39
CA ASP A 81 -1.00 23.70 7.33
C ASP A 81 -1.61 24.77 8.25
N THR A 82 -2.21 25.79 7.64
CA THR A 82 -2.82 26.92 8.35
C THR A 82 -4.17 26.56 9.00
N ASP A 83 -4.56 25.28 8.96
CA ASP A 83 -5.84 24.79 9.49
C ASP A 83 -5.73 24.17 10.90
N THR A 84 -4.54 24.14 11.51
CA THR A 84 -4.39 23.79 12.95
C THR A 84 -4.54 25.02 13.84
N ASP A 85 -5.64 25.76 13.67
CA ASP A 85 -6.18 26.69 14.68
C ASP A 85 -7.01 25.90 15.72
N THR A 86 -6.42 24.85 16.28
CA THR A 86 -6.88 24.24 17.54
C THR A 86 -5.75 24.28 18.54
N ASP A 87 -5.64 25.43 19.19
CA ASP A 87 -5.11 25.57 20.53
C ASP A 87 -5.76 24.49 21.44
N GLU A 88 -5.08 23.36 21.69
CA GLU A 88 -5.20 22.50 22.89
C GLU A 88 -4.52 21.13 22.67
N GLU A 89 -3.18 21.10 22.60
CA GLU A 89 -2.34 20.02 23.17
C GLU A 89 -0.84 20.40 23.10
N ALA A 90 -0.47 21.48 23.79
CA ALA A 90 0.93 21.78 24.05
C ALA A 90 1.48 20.79 25.08
N GLY A 91 1.96 19.64 24.60
CA GLY A 91 2.67 18.67 25.42
C GLY A 91 3.10 17.41 24.66
N THR A 92 4.34 17.44 24.13
CA THR A 92 5.17 16.27 23.73
C THR A 92 4.98 15.59 22.37
N GLU A 93 4.43 16.27 21.35
CA GLU A 93 4.30 15.70 20.00
C GLU A 93 5.51 16.03 19.08
N GLU A 94 6.05 15.00 18.43
CA GLU A 94 6.93 15.16 17.27
C GLU A 94 6.07 15.63 16.09
N ASP A 95 6.16 16.90 15.71
CA ASP A 95 5.33 17.45 14.63
C ASP A 95 5.94 17.14 13.26
N TYR A 96 5.13 16.63 12.33
CA TYR A 96 5.50 16.50 10.93
C TYR A 96 5.24 17.81 10.18
N LEU A 97 6.22 18.27 9.41
CA LEU A 97 6.11 19.45 8.56
C LEU A 97 6.41 19.07 7.11
N SER A 98 5.38 19.05 6.28
CA SER A 98 5.54 18.82 4.84
C SER A 98 6.16 20.04 4.14
N ARG A 99 6.60 19.84 2.90
CA ARG A 99 7.05 20.92 2.03
C ARG A 99 6.48 20.79 0.62
N THR A 100 6.52 21.89 -0.11
CA THR A 100 6.25 21.92 -1.55
C THR A 100 7.56 22.15 -2.28
N VAL A 101 7.83 21.37 -3.32
CA VAL A 101 9.00 21.54 -4.18
C VAL A 101 8.57 21.95 -5.59
N ASP A 102 9.25 22.95 -6.14
CA ASP A 102 8.99 23.47 -7.48
C ASP A 102 9.94 22.82 -8.49
N LEU A 103 9.35 22.09 -9.43
CA LEU A 103 10.04 21.32 -10.46
C LEU A 103 9.96 22.06 -11.80
N GLN A 104 11.11 22.27 -12.44
CA GLN A 104 11.20 22.73 -13.81
C GLN A 104 11.35 21.51 -14.72
N VAL A 105 10.42 21.31 -15.66
CA VAL A 105 10.53 20.25 -16.66
C VAL A 105 11.56 20.66 -17.70
N GLU A 106 12.58 19.82 -17.88
CA GLU A 106 13.67 20.06 -18.84
C GLU A 106 13.50 19.23 -20.11
N GLU A 107 13.10 17.96 -19.96
CA GLU A 107 12.95 17.01 -21.06
C GLU A 107 11.75 16.10 -20.83
N LEU A 108 10.91 15.92 -21.86
CA LEU A 108 9.89 14.87 -21.87
C LEU A 108 10.51 13.55 -22.36
N VAL A 109 10.57 12.55 -21.47
CA VAL A 109 11.17 11.23 -21.74
C VAL A 109 10.15 10.28 -22.36
N TRP A 110 8.92 10.23 -21.83
CA TRP A 110 7.84 9.37 -22.31
C TRP A 110 6.49 9.96 -21.95
N ALA A 111 5.46 9.67 -22.74
CA ALA A 111 4.08 9.97 -22.40
C ALA A 111 3.19 8.82 -22.87
N ARG A 112 2.21 8.45 -22.05
CA ARG A 112 1.15 7.54 -22.45
C ARG A 112 0.30 8.22 -23.53
N SER A 113 -0.19 7.44 -24.49
CA SER A 113 -1.21 7.91 -25.43
C SER A 113 -2.40 8.49 -24.66
N ASP A 114 -2.87 9.66 -25.11
CA ASP A 114 -4.00 10.40 -24.54
C ASP A 114 -3.82 10.88 -23.09
N ALA A 115 -2.62 10.80 -22.51
CA ALA A 115 -2.34 11.41 -21.22
C ALA A 115 -2.43 12.95 -21.29
N PRO A 116 -2.94 13.61 -20.24
CA PRO A 116 -2.85 15.06 -20.12
C PRO A 116 -1.40 15.55 -20.26
N ALA A 117 -1.21 16.73 -20.86
CA ALA A 117 0.11 17.33 -21.00
C ALA A 117 0.67 17.76 -19.63
N LEU A 118 1.91 17.36 -19.32
CA LEU A 118 2.64 17.86 -18.16
C LEU A 118 2.97 19.35 -18.39
N PRO A 119 2.67 20.25 -17.44
CA PRO A 119 3.04 21.65 -17.56
C PRO A 119 4.58 21.82 -17.47
N PRO A 120 5.14 22.93 -17.99
CA PRO A 120 6.59 23.17 -17.95
C PRO A 120 7.14 23.35 -16.53
N THR A 121 6.27 23.67 -15.57
CA THR A 121 6.58 23.77 -14.15
C THR A 121 5.52 23.03 -13.36
N VAL A 122 5.94 22.23 -12.38
CA VAL A 122 5.05 21.45 -11.51
C VAL A 122 5.47 21.69 -10.08
N SER A 123 4.51 21.93 -9.18
CA SER A 123 4.78 21.93 -7.74
C SER A 123 4.22 20.64 -7.15
N VAL A 124 5.04 19.92 -6.38
CA VAL A 124 4.62 18.66 -5.73
C VAL A 124 4.85 18.75 -4.23
N THR A 125 3.98 18.09 -3.46
CA THR A 125 4.19 17.92 -2.02
C THR A 125 5.23 16.83 -1.80
N ALA A 126 6.17 17.08 -0.91
CA ALA A 126 7.22 16.13 -0.51
C ALA A 126 7.41 16.17 1.01
N ASP A 127 8.09 15.16 1.54
CA ASP A 127 8.51 15.15 2.93
C ASP A 127 9.43 16.33 3.22
N GLY A 128 9.10 17.06 4.28
CA GLY A 128 9.90 18.19 4.76
C GLY A 128 10.74 17.74 5.95
N TRP A 129 10.22 18.02 7.15
CA TRP A 129 10.97 17.86 8.39
C TRP A 129 10.14 17.17 9.47
N GLN A 130 10.82 16.39 10.30
CA GLN A 130 10.34 16.02 11.62
C GLN A 130 10.80 17.10 12.61
N LEU A 131 9.88 17.63 13.40
CA LEU A 131 10.19 18.52 14.51
C LEU A 131 10.32 17.71 15.79
N LYS A 132 11.45 17.83 16.45
CA LYS A 132 11.69 17.24 17.77
C LYS A 132 12.37 18.27 18.65
N ASP A 133 11.76 18.59 19.79
CA ASP A 133 12.26 19.58 20.75
C ASP A 133 12.60 20.95 20.10
N GLY A 134 11.77 21.38 19.14
CA GLY A 134 11.97 22.61 18.37
C GLY A 134 13.10 22.55 17.34
N THR A 135 13.74 21.39 17.15
CA THR A 135 14.74 21.16 16.12
C THR A 135 14.11 20.46 14.92
N LYS A 136 14.35 21.02 13.72
CA LYS A 136 13.95 20.38 12.45
C LYS A 136 15.02 19.39 12.02
N LYS A 137 14.62 18.13 11.79
CA LYS A 137 15.41 17.13 11.08
C LYS A 137 14.76 16.84 9.76
N GLU A 138 15.56 16.76 8.70
CA GLU A 138 15.08 16.40 7.38
C GLU A 138 14.42 15.02 7.42
N LEU A 139 13.23 14.91 6.85
CA LEU A 139 12.54 13.64 6.69
C LEU A 139 12.61 13.21 5.22
N GLY A 140 12.87 11.93 4.99
CA GLY A 140 12.78 11.29 3.68
C GLY A 140 11.90 10.05 3.72
N SER A 141 11.34 9.71 2.58
CA SER A 141 10.67 8.43 2.35
C SER A 141 11.70 7.36 2.00
N PRO A 142 11.60 6.14 2.56
CA PRO A 142 12.37 5.01 2.08
C PRO A 142 12.18 4.84 0.57
N ASP A 143 13.26 4.45 -0.10
CA ASP A 143 13.29 4.06 -1.50
C ASP A 143 13.00 5.18 -2.50
N SER A 144 12.92 6.43 -2.03
CA SER A 144 12.71 7.62 -2.86
C SER A 144 13.83 8.65 -2.68
N SER A 145 14.03 9.45 -3.71
CA SER A 145 14.79 10.70 -3.56
C SER A 145 13.96 11.71 -2.76
N ARG A 146 14.61 12.57 -1.97
CA ARG A 146 13.92 13.64 -1.23
C ARG A 146 13.45 14.75 -2.14
N LEU A 147 14.05 14.94 -3.33
CA LEU A 147 13.83 16.07 -4.24
C LEU A 147 14.50 17.35 -3.70
N GLU A 148 15.82 17.32 -3.62
CA GLU A 148 16.64 18.43 -3.13
C GLU A 148 16.87 19.50 -4.18
N VAL A 149 16.87 20.76 -3.74
CA VAL A 149 17.05 21.93 -4.63
C VAL A 149 18.41 21.84 -5.34
N GLY A 150 18.39 21.99 -6.66
CA GLY A 150 19.58 22.00 -7.49
C GLY A 150 20.01 20.63 -8.03
N HIS A 151 19.27 19.57 -7.71
CA HIS A 151 19.44 18.25 -8.31
C HIS A 151 18.46 18.01 -9.46
N ASP A 152 18.84 17.09 -10.35
CA ASP A 152 18.05 16.65 -11.49
C ASP A 152 17.52 15.23 -11.26
N TYR A 153 16.28 14.97 -11.69
CA TYR A 153 15.59 13.70 -11.48
C TYR A 153 14.87 13.25 -12.74
N VAL A 154 14.75 11.94 -12.93
CA VAL A 154 13.75 11.36 -13.84
C VAL A 154 12.55 10.93 -13.02
N ILE A 155 11.41 11.57 -13.26
CA ILE A 155 10.18 11.33 -12.51
C ILE A 155 9.09 10.80 -13.43
N THR A 156 8.46 9.71 -13.00
CA THR A 156 7.19 9.23 -13.55
C THR A 156 6.05 9.95 -12.83
N PHE A 157 5.37 10.82 -13.56
CA PHE A 157 4.25 11.59 -13.09
C PHE A 157 2.92 10.91 -13.42
N ALA A 158 1.97 11.10 -12.52
CA ALA A 158 0.57 10.87 -12.79
C ALA A 158 -0.29 12.03 -12.28
N ARG A 159 -1.46 12.19 -12.89
CA ARG A 159 -2.46 13.19 -12.51
C ARG A 159 -3.57 12.51 -11.74
N PHE A 160 -3.69 12.85 -10.46
CA PHE A 160 -4.65 12.24 -9.55
C PHE A 160 -6.03 12.92 -9.64
N SER A 161 -7.01 12.35 -8.92
CA SER A 161 -8.42 12.73 -9.01
C SER A 161 -8.72 14.17 -8.55
N ASP A 162 -7.86 14.74 -7.71
CA ASP A 162 -7.88 16.16 -7.31
C ASP A 162 -7.33 17.11 -8.41
N GLY A 163 -6.85 16.54 -9.52
CA GLY A 163 -6.31 17.25 -10.68
C GLY A 163 -4.85 17.66 -10.53
N THR A 164 -4.18 17.28 -9.43
CA THR A 164 -2.77 17.58 -9.16
C THR A 164 -1.85 16.59 -9.86
N TRP A 165 -0.65 17.06 -10.18
CA TRP A 165 0.44 16.21 -10.67
C TRP A 165 1.31 15.81 -9.49
N SER A 166 1.66 14.52 -9.41
CA SER A 166 2.53 13.99 -8.38
C SER A 166 3.40 12.87 -8.96
N PRO A 167 4.56 12.56 -8.38
CA PRO A 167 5.24 11.30 -8.66
C PRO A 167 4.28 10.11 -8.46
N LEU A 168 4.47 9.06 -9.27
CA LEU A 168 3.61 7.87 -9.22
C LEU A 168 3.70 7.13 -7.87
N GLY A 169 4.89 7.17 -7.27
CA GLY A 169 5.27 6.53 -6.01
C GLY A 169 6.78 6.68 -5.79
N SER A 170 7.32 6.07 -4.73
CA SER A 170 8.75 6.10 -4.39
C SER A 170 9.61 5.51 -5.51
N GLY A 171 9.16 4.41 -6.12
CA GLY A 171 9.80 3.79 -7.27
C GLY A 171 9.76 4.62 -8.55
N GLY A 172 9.00 5.72 -8.57
CA GLY A 172 8.82 6.63 -9.69
C GLY A 172 9.77 7.83 -9.72
N VAL A 173 10.68 7.98 -8.74
CA VAL A 173 11.60 9.12 -8.62
C VAL A 173 13.05 8.64 -8.65
N LEU A 174 13.73 8.82 -9.79
CA LEU A 174 15.11 8.38 -9.98
C LEU A 174 16.09 9.58 -9.94
N PRO A 175 17.20 9.51 -9.17
CA PRO A 175 18.27 10.50 -9.24
C PRO A 175 18.84 10.59 -10.67
N TYR A 176 19.20 11.77 -11.16
CA TYR A 176 19.64 11.96 -12.56
C TYR A 176 20.70 13.06 -12.76
N ASP A 177 21.54 13.31 -11.76
CA ASP A 177 22.60 14.30 -11.92
C ASP A 177 23.58 13.90 -13.04
N HIS A 178 24.16 14.90 -13.69
CA HIS A 178 25.13 14.74 -14.79
C HIS A 178 24.62 13.86 -15.96
N GLY A 179 23.30 13.76 -16.14
CA GLY A 179 22.68 13.00 -17.21
C GLY A 179 22.75 11.48 -17.03
N ARG A 180 22.88 11.00 -15.79
CA ARG A 180 23.00 9.56 -15.48
C ARG A 180 22.07 9.17 -14.34
N ILE A 181 21.23 8.18 -14.60
CA ILE A 181 20.30 7.65 -13.61
C ILE A 181 21.08 7.04 -12.43
N GLY A 182 20.67 7.38 -11.22
CA GLY A 182 21.29 6.95 -9.97
C GLY A 182 22.50 7.77 -9.53
N GLU A 183 22.94 8.76 -10.30
CA GLU A 183 23.84 9.80 -9.79
C GLU A 183 23.03 10.94 -9.18
N GLY A 184 23.49 11.47 -8.04
CA GLY A 184 22.85 12.59 -7.37
C GLY A 184 22.21 12.20 -6.03
N GLU A 185 21.24 13.01 -5.58
CA GLU A 185 20.58 12.81 -4.30
C GLU A 185 19.60 11.64 -4.31
N PHE A 186 19.72 10.77 -3.32
CA PHE A 186 18.79 9.71 -3.00
C PHE A 186 18.67 9.55 -1.48
N GLN A 187 17.45 9.56 -0.94
CA GLN A 187 17.17 9.49 0.51
C GLN A 187 17.95 10.52 1.36
N GLY A 188 18.22 11.70 0.79
CA GLY A 188 18.96 12.78 1.44
C GLY A 188 20.48 12.68 1.36
N GLU A 189 21.02 11.68 0.66
CA GLU A 189 22.46 11.53 0.45
C GLU A 189 22.81 11.63 -1.03
N THR A 190 23.92 12.30 -1.34
CA THR A 190 24.45 12.30 -2.71
C THR A 190 25.28 11.05 -2.95
N GLY A 191 24.90 10.28 -3.98
CA GLY A 191 25.53 9.02 -4.33
C GLY A 191 25.98 8.91 -5.78
N THR A 192 26.55 7.74 -6.10
CA THR A 192 26.91 7.35 -7.47
C THR A 192 25.92 6.33 -8.01
N ALA A 193 25.82 6.23 -9.33
CA ALA A 193 24.97 5.25 -9.98
C ALA A 193 25.28 3.79 -9.58
N ASP A 194 26.55 3.46 -9.30
CA ASP A 194 26.93 2.11 -8.88
C ASP A 194 26.43 1.82 -7.45
N ALA A 195 26.60 2.76 -6.52
CA ALA A 195 26.07 2.64 -5.17
C ALA A 195 24.53 2.55 -5.19
N TYR A 196 23.87 3.41 -5.96
CA TYR A 196 22.43 3.36 -6.18
C TYR A 196 21.99 2.02 -6.79
N ARG A 197 22.73 1.48 -7.77
CA ARG A 197 22.39 0.17 -8.34
C ARG A 197 22.44 -0.94 -7.29
N SER A 198 23.47 -0.94 -6.45
CA SER A 198 23.66 -1.96 -5.41
C SER A 198 22.52 -1.97 -4.39
N THR A 199 21.92 -0.82 -4.04
CA THR A 199 20.77 -0.79 -3.12
C THR A 199 19.57 -1.59 -3.65
N TRP A 200 19.41 -1.67 -4.98
CA TRP A 200 18.32 -2.41 -5.62
C TRP A 200 18.69 -3.86 -5.95
N GLU A 201 19.96 -4.18 -6.10
CA GLU A 201 20.42 -5.53 -6.43
C GLU A 201 20.05 -6.54 -5.35
N GLU A 202 20.19 -6.15 -4.08
CA GLU A 202 19.87 -6.98 -2.92
C GLU A 202 18.37 -7.31 -2.79
N ARG A 203 17.52 -6.56 -3.51
CA ARG A 203 16.05 -6.65 -3.43
C ARG A 203 15.43 -7.34 -4.63
N LEU A 204 16.25 -7.84 -5.54
CA LEU A 204 15.77 -8.56 -6.71
C LEU A 204 15.14 -9.89 -6.29
N ILE A 205 13.91 -10.11 -6.76
CA ILE A 205 13.21 -11.37 -6.59
C ILE A 205 13.33 -12.16 -7.91
N PRO A 206 13.91 -13.38 -7.90
CA PRO A 206 14.02 -14.18 -9.12
C PRO A 206 12.64 -14.51 -9.70
N GLY A 207 12.44 -14.19 -10.98
CA GLY A 207 11.19 -14.44 -11.70
C GLY A 207 10.28 -13.21 -11.80
N ASP A 208 10.47 -12.22 -10.94
CA ASP A 208 9.73 -10.95 -10.99
C ASP A 208 10.35 -9.96 -11.98
N GLU A 209 9.55 -8.98 -12.40
CA GLU A 209 10.08 -7.88 -13.20
C GLU A 209 11.06 -7.04 -12.35
N GLN A 210 12.25 -6.79 -12.89
CA GLN A 210 13.26 -5.99 -12.21
C GLN A 210 12.83 -4.52 -12.09
N PRO A 211 13.10 -3.87 -10.94
CA PRO A 211 12.82 -2.45 -10.75
C PRO A 211 13.48 -1.56 -11.81
N MET A 212 12.80 -0.48 -12.21
CA MET A 212 13.33 0.52 -13.13
C MET A 212 14.65 1.07 -12.64
N ALA A 213 14.73 1.44 -11.36
CA ALA A 213 15.95 1.92 -10.72
C ALA A 213 17.17 1.01 -10.98
N PHE A 214 17.03 -0.31 -10.76
CA PHE A 214 18.08 -1.28 -11.07
C PHE A 214 18.37 -1.36 -12.57
N ARG A 215 17.33 -1.42 -13.42
CA ARG A 215 17.51 -1.59 -14.87
C ARG A 215 18.16 -0.39 -15.54
N THR A 216 18.00 0.81 -14.98
CA THR A 216 18.44 2.07 -15.59
C THR A 216 19.62 2.73 -14.90
N ALA A 217 20.04 2.30 -13.71
CA ALA A 217 21.22 2.84 -13.05
C ALA A 217 22.44 2.92 -14.00
N GLY A 218 23.06 4.10 -14.01
CA GLY A 218 24.22 4.47 -14.83
C GLY A 218 23.89 4.85 -16.28
N LYS A 219 22.63 4.75 -16.72
CA LYS A 219 22.18 5.05 -18.09
C LYS A 219 21.62 6.49 -18.20
N PRO A 220 21.60 7.08 -19.40
CA PRO A 220 20.87 8.33 -19.65
C PRO A 220 19.34 8.11 -19.65
N ALA A 221 18.57 9.19 -19.63
CA ALA A 221 17.10 9.17 -19.71
C ALA A 221 16.55 8.47 -20.97
N THR A 222 17.30 8.48 -22.08
CA THR A 222 16.95 7.70 -23.28
C THR A 222 16.92 6.19 -23.04
N GLY A 223 17.65 5.69 -22.04
CA GLY A 223 17.57 4.31 -21.57
C GLY A 223 16.20 3.98 -20.94
N VAL A 224 15.65 4.92 -20.16
CA VAL A 224 14.28 4.82 -19.61
C VAL A 224 13.27 4.82 -20.75
N GLN A 225 13.37 5.78 -21.68
CA GLN A 225 12.48 5.88 -22.84
C GLN A 225 12.46 4.58 -23.67
N GLY A 226 13.63 3.99 -23.92
CA GLY A 226 13.75 2.74 -24.67
C GLY A 226 13.01 1.58 -24.01
N ILE A 227 13.11 1.46 -22.69
CA ILE A 227 12.38 0.44 -21.92
C ILE A 227 10.88 0.67 -22.02
N LEU A 228 10.40 1.86 -21.66
CA LEU A 228 8.97 2.17 -21.61
C LEU A 228 8.27 2.04 -22.97
N ARG A 229 8.94 2.37 -24.07
CA ARG A 229 8.39 2.17 -25.43
C ARG A 229 8.23 0.69 -25.81
N SER A 230 9.01 -0.20 -25.21
CA SER A 230 8.95 -1.64 -25.45
C SER A 230 8.06 -2.38 -24.45
N THR A 231 7.72 -1.74 -23.33
CA THR A 231 6.90 -2.34 -22.29
C THR A 231 5.42 -2.29 -22.68
N THR A 232 4.74 -3.42 -22.50
CA THR A 232 3.28 -3.49 -22.65
C THR A 232 2.64 -3.21 -21.30
N PRO A 233 1.67 -2.28 -21.19
CA PRO A 233 0.96 -2.05 -19.93
C PRO A 233 0.10 -3.24 -19.55
N ASP A 234 -0.25 -3.33 -18.27
CA ASP A 234 -1.28 -4.25 -17.79
C ASP A 234 -2.56 -4.06 -18.62
N ALA A 235 -3.10 -5.18 -19.10
CA ALA A 235 -4.21 -5.15 -20.05
C ALA A 235 -5.51 -4.64 -19.42
N THR A 236 -5.68 -4.82 -18.11
CA THR A 236 -6.83 -4.28 -17.37
C THR A 236 -6.63 -2.79 -17.14
N ALA A 237 -5.45 -2.36 -16.68
CA ALA A 237 -5.11 -0.96 -16.51
C ALA A 237 -5.32 -0.15 -17.80
N ALA A 238 -4.90 -0.71 -18.93
CA ALA A 238 -5.04 -0.09 -20.25
C ALA A 238 -6.50 0.18 -20.66
N ARG A 239 -7.45 -0.65 -20.23
CA ARG A 239 -8.89 -0.42 -20.49
C ARG A 239 -9.44 0.77 -19.71
N TYR A 240 -8.75 1.19 -18.66
CA TYR A 240 -9.15 2.22 -17.72
C TYR A 240 -8.18 3.40 -17.67
N PHE A 241 -7.46 3.68 -18.76
CA PHE A 241 -6.59 4.87 -18.87
C PHE A 241 -7.33 6.21 -18.73
N GLY A 242 -8.66 6.22 -18.88
CA GLY A 242 -9.50 7.39 -18.58
C GLY A 242 -9.76 7.63 -17.10
N LEU A 243 -9.38 6.71 -16.21
CA LEU A 243 -9.45 6.88 -14.76
C LEU A 243 -8.12 7.41 -14.21
N ASP A 244 -8.19 8.06 -13.04
CA ASP A 244 -6.99 8.36 -12.25
C ASP A 244 -6.26 7.07 -11.85
N PRO A 245 -4.96 7.14 -11.52
CA PRO A 245 -4.14 5.96 -11.26
C PRO A 245 -4.68 5.06 -10.16
N ALA A 246 -5.17 5.62 -9.05
CA ALA A 246 -5.66 4.83 -7.92
C ALA A 246 -6.95 4.08 -8.28
N ALA A 247 -7.90 4.76 -8.92
CA ALA A 247 -9.12 4.11 -9.41
C ALA A 247 -8.81 3.06 -10.49
N ARG A 248 -7.80 3.29 -11.33
CA ARG A 248 -7.31 2.30 -12.30
C ARG A 248 -6.71 1.08 -11.60
N TYR A 249 -5.86 1.28 -10.61
CA TYR A 249 -5.28 0.18 -9.83
C TYR A 249 -6.35 -0.64 -9.11
N GLN A 250 -7.37 0.01 -8.53
CA GLN A 250 -8.52 -0.71 -7.96
C GLN A 250 -9.26 -1.59 -8.99
N LYS A 251 -9.28 -1.21 -10.28
CA LYS A 251 -9.83 -2.08 -11.33
C LYS A 251 -8.93 -3.27 -11.63
N VAL A 252 -7.61 -3.12 -11.53
CA VAL A 252 -6.65 -4.21 -11.72
C VAL A 252 -6.71 -5.15 -10.52
N ALA A 253 -6.52 -4.62 -9.31
CA ALA A 253 -6.62 -5.36 -8.05
C ALA A 253 -7.99 -6.07 -7.96
N GLY A 254 -9.09 -5.33 -8.19
CA GLY A 254 -10.45 -5.87 -8.24
C GLY A 254 -10.76 -6.82 -9.42
N ALA A 255 -9.96 -6.84 -10.49
CA ALA A 255 -10.06 -7.82 -11.58
C ALA A 255 -9.25 -9.10 -11.32
N SER A 256 -8.40 -9.08 -10.29
CA SER A 256 -7.67 -10.25 -9.78
C SER A 256 -8.21 -10.80 -8.45
N GLU A 257 -9.18 -10.15 -7.82
CA GLU A 257 -9.42 -10.38 -6.39
C GLU A 257 -10.41 -11.50 -6.10
N PRO A 258 -10.42 -12.02 -4.86
CA PRO A 258 -11.48 -11.46 -4.02
C PRO A 258 -11.15 -11.31 -2.54
N ALA A 259 -11.65 -10.21 -1.97
CA ALA A 259 -12.14 -10.18 -0.60
C ALA A 259 -12.91 -11.47 -0.30
N ASP A 260 -12.66 -12.07 0.87
CA ASP A 260 -13.24 -13.34 1.28
C ASP A 260 -14.72 -13.46 0.87
N THR A 261 -14.98 -14.30 -0.13
CA THR A 261 -16.34 -14.63 -0.53
C THR A 261 -16.83 -15.74 0.36
N PHE A 262 -18.14 -15.81 0.55
CA PHE A 262 -18.77 -16.92 1.27
C PHE A 262 -18.23 -18.28 0.82
N CYS A 263 -18.04 -18.50 -0.49
CA CYS A 263 -17.57 -19.79 -1.00
C CYS A 263 -16.05 -19.99 -0.95
N SER A 264 -15.24 -18.93 -0.97
CA SER A 264 -13.79 -19.07 -0.75
C SER A 264 -13.47 -19.43 0.71
N VAL A 265 -14.23 -18.89 1.66
CA VAL A 265 -14.13 -19.27 3.09
C VAL A 265 -14.70 -20.66 3.35
N ALA A 266 -15.71 -21.09 2.60
CA ALA A 266 -16.28 -22.42 2.74
C ALA A 266 -15.43 -23.53 2.09
N ALA A 267 -14.50 -23.19 1.19
CA ALA A 267 -13.75 -24.15 0.39
C ALA A 267 -12.98 -25.20 1.24
N PRO A 268 -12.31 -24.84 2.35
CA PRO A 268 -11.63 -25.82 3.19
C PRO A 268 -12.57 -26.85 3.84
N LEU A 269 -13.88 -26.57 3.94
CA LEU A 269 -14.86 -27.49 4.54
C LEU A 269 -15.29 -28.62 3.59
N ALA A 270 -14.84 -28.59 2.34
CA ALA A 270 -15.18 -29.60 1.37
C ALA A 270 -14.55 -30.95 1.70
N VAL A 271 -15.29 -32.04 1.48
CA VAL A 271 -14.80 -33.40 1.75
C VAL A 271 -13.53 -33.71 0.92
N SER A 272 -13.36 -33.08 -0.23
CA SER A 272 -12.18 -33.26 -1.11
C SER A 272 -10.88 -32.71 -0.52
N GLU A 273 -10.95 -31.74 0.39
CA GLU A 273 -9.77 -31.05 0.91
C GLU A 273 -9.16 -31.76 2.14
N ASP A 274 -9.77 -32.86 2.60
CA ASP A 274 -9.34 -33.68 3.76
C ASP A 274 -8.97 -32.85 5.01
N SER A 275 -9.62 -31.69 5.17
CA SER A 275 -9.34 -30.76 6.25
C SER A 275 -9.90 -31.28 7.56
N ARG A 276 -9.09 -31.15 8.62
CA ARG A 276 -9.48 -31.51 9.98
C ARG A 276 -9.76 -30.26 10.78
N HIS A 277 -10.89 -30.27 11.47
CA HIS A 277 -11.31 -29.15 12.28
C HIS A 277 -11.69 -29.62 13.67
N THR A 278 -11.16 -28.95 14.68
CA THR A 278 -11.67 -29.02 16.04
C THR A 278 -13.07 -28.37 16.11
N PRO A 279 -13.85 -28.60 17.19
CA PRO A 279 -15.14 -27.93 17.37
C PRO A 279 -15.07 -26.40 17.30
N ASP A 280 -14.01 -25.81 17.86
CA ASP A 280 -13.84 -24.35 17.91
C ASP A 280 -13.44 -23.77 16.56
N GLU A 281 -12.54 -24.43 15.82
CA GLU A 281 -12.15 -23.99 14.47
C GLU A 281 -13.34 -24.06 13.51
N LEU A 282 -14.10 -25.16 13.57
CA LEU A 282 -15.31 -25.29 12.76
C LEU A 282 -16.35 -24.23 13.13
N ALA A 283 -16.51 -23.92 14.42
CA ALA A 283 -17.42 -22.85 14.86
C ALA A 283 -16.99 -21.46 14.36
N SER A 284 -15.68 -21.18 14.34
CA SER A 284 -15.13 -19.93 13.81
C SER A 284 -15.45 -19.78 12.32
N VAL A 285 -15.12 -20.78 11.50
CA VAL A 285 -15.37 -20.72 10.05
C VAL A 285 -16.87 -20.56 9.77
N LEU A 286 -17.74 -21.25 10.51
CA LEU A 286 -19.19 -21.09 10.37
C LEU A 286 -19.70 -19.69 10.74
N THR A 287 -19.03 -19.02 11.67
CA THR A 287 -19.35 -17.64 12.06
C THR A 287 -18.95 -16.67 10.96
N ASP A 288 -17.74 -16.82 10.41
CA ASP A 288 -17.25 -16.00 9.29
C ASP A 288 -18.15 -16.13 8.06
N LEU A 289 -18.55 -17.36 7.74
CA LEU A 289 -19.55 -17.63 6.70
C LEU A 289 -20.87 -16.91 6.97
N ALA A 290 -21.35 -16.92 8.22
CA ALA A 290 -22.61 -16.25 8.54
C ALA A 290 -22.55 -14.73 8.42
N ASP A 291 -21.38 -14.14 8.65
CA ASP A 291 -21.15 -12.70 8.53
C ASP A 291 -21.03 -12.29 7.06
N LEU A 292 -20.30 -13.07 6.25
CA LEU A 292 -20.21 -12.89 4.80
C LEU A 292 -21.55 -13.07 4.07
N ALA A 293 -22.45 -13.89 4.62
CA ALA A 293 -23.79 -14.11 4.08
C ALA A 293 -24.75 -12.91 4.26
N GLY A 294 -24.42 -11.91 5.09
CA GLY A 294 -25.20 -10.68 5.28
C GLY A 294 -26.54 -10.84 6.05
N PRO A 295 -27.19 -9.73 6.46
CA PRO A 295 -28.30 -9.74 7.43
C PRO A 295 -29.69 -10.12 6.86
N ALA A 296 -29.82 -10.40 5.56
CA ALA A 296 -31.11 -10.36 4.88
C ALA A 296 -31.86 -11.70 4.69
N GLY A 297 -31.46 -12.80 5.36
CA GLY A 297 -32.12 -14.11 5.18
C GLY A 297 -32.33 -14.89 6.48
N LYS A 298 -33.39 -15.71 6.55
CA LYS A 298 -33.68 -16.61 7.70
C LYS A 298 -32.56 -17.66 7.93
N ASP A 299 -31.70 -17.88 6.96
CA ASP A 299 -30.74 -18.99 6.91
C ASP A 299 -29.32 -18.63 7.42
N THR A 300 -29.00 -17.36 7.73
CA THR A 300 -27.78 -17.01 8.50
C THR A 300 -27.91 -17.40 9.96
N SER A 301 -29.15 -17.53 10.45
CA SER A 301 -29.43 -17.97 11.80
C SER A 301 -29.05 -19.44 12.04
N ALA A 302 -28.97 -20.26 10.98
CA ALA A 302 -28.57 -21.66 11.06
C ALA A 302 -27.06 -21.80 11.26
N LEU A 303 -26.25 -21.13 10.43
CA LEU A 303 -24.78 -21.11 10.56
C LEU A 303 -24.36 -20.62 11.96
N ARG A 304 -24.89 -19.47 12.42
CA ARG A 304 -24.59 -18.94 13.76
C ARG A 304 -25.16 -19.77 14.91
N ARG A 305 -26.24 -20.53 14.71
CA ARG A 305 -26.78 -21.41 15.76
C ARG A 305 -25.97 -22.70 15.86
N TYR A 306 -25.53 -23.22 14.72
CA TYR A 306 -24.68 -24.39 14.69
C TYR A 306 -23.32 -24.10 15.33
N ALA A 307 -22.65 -23.01 14.92
CA ALA A 307 -21.41 -22.53 15.53
C ALA A 307 -21.52 -22.47 17.08
N ARG A 308 -22.54 -21.78 17.60
CA ARG A 308 -22.78 -21.70 19.06
C ARG A 308 -23.07 -23.04 19.74
N SER A 309 -23.65 -24.01 19.03
CA SER A 309 -23.88 -25.34 19.59
C SER A 309 -22.60 -26.17 19.69
N LEU A 310 -21.64 -25.95 18.78
CA LEU A 310 -20.31 -26.56 18.84
C LEU A 310 -19.53 -25.98 20.03
N GLU A 311 -19.55 -24.66 20.19
CA GLU A 311 -18.92 -23.97 21.33
C GLU A 311 -19.52 -24.40 22.68
N ALA A 312 -20.83 -24.60 22.76
CA ALA A 312 -21.51 -25.03 23.99
C ALA A 312 -21.28 -26.51 24.34
N GLY A 313 -20.89 -27.34 23.36
CA GLY A 313 -20.74 -28.80 23.48
C GLY A 313 -19.36 -29.29 23.90
N ALA A 314 -18.34 -28.44 23.96
CA ALA A 314 -16.93 -28.79 24.23
C ALA A 314 -16.62 -29.26 25.68
N GLY A 315 -17.63 -29.69 26.46
CA GLY A 315 -17.40 -30.13 27.85
C GLY A 315 -18.47 -31.00 28.52
N THR A 316 -19.65 -31.23 27.93
CA THR A 316 -20.65 -32.20 28.44
C THR A 316 -21.57 -32.68 27.31
N SER A 317 -22.26 -33.81 27.49
CA SER A 317 -23.05 -34.57 26.51
C SER A 317 -24.29 -33.87 25.91
N ALA A 318 -24.21 -32.57 25.59
CA ALA A 318 -25.21 -31.86 24.81
C ALA A 318 -25.07 -32.27 23.34
N SER A 319 -26.14 -32.84 22.77
CA SER A 319 -26.16 -33.19 21.36
C SER A 319 -26.07 -31.93 20.51
N VAL A 320 -25.12 -31.91 19.57
CA VAL A 320 -25.02 -30.91 18.51
C VAL A 320 -26.39 -30.60 17.89
N ASP A 321 -26.67 -29.33 17.57
CA ASP A 321 -27.93 -28.93 16.92
C ASP A 321 -27.97 -29.45 15.47
N ASP A 322 -28.41 -30.70 15.33
CA ASP A 322 -28.44 -31.45 14.07
C ASP A 322 -29.31 -30.77 13.00
N THR A 323 -30.32 -30.01 13.43
CA THR A 323 -31.18 -29.26 12.50
C THR A 323 -30.45 -28.04 11.95
N ALA A 324 -29.77 -27.28 12.80
CA ALA A 324 -28.95 -26.15 12.36
C ALA A 324 -27.75 -26.59 11.52
N ARG A 325 -27.13 -27.72 11.87
CA ARG A 325 -26.04 -28.35 11.10
C ARG A 325 -26.48 -28.70 9.68
N LYS A 326 -27.55 -29.50 9.53
CA LYS A 326 -28.05 -29.92 8.22
C LYS A 326 -28.48 -28.74 7.35
N ALA A 327 -29.06 -27.70 7.95
CA ALA A 327 -29.40 -26.48 7.23
C ALA A 327 -28.15 -25.70 6.77
N SER A 328 -27.08 -25.71 7.58
CA SER A 328 -25.80 -25.09 7.24
C SER A 328 -25.10 -25.83 6.09
N VAL A 329 -25.07 -27.17 6.15
CA VAL A 329 -24.59 -28.04 5.05
C VAL A 329 -25.36 -27.73 3.78
N ALA A 330 -26.69 -27.92 3.80
CA ALA A 330 -27.53 -27.72 2.62
C ALA A 330 -27.32 -26.35 1.99
N ARG A 331 -27.12 -25.31 2.81
CA ARG A 331 -26.83 -23.97 2.33
C ARG A 331 -25.47 -23.85 1.66
N ILE A 332 -24.40 -24.30 2.31
CA ILE A 332 -23.04 -24.21 1.74
C ILE A 332 -22.99 -25.01 0.43
N GLU A 333 -23.53 -26.22 0.41
CA GLU A 333 -23.57 -27.04 -0.80
C GLU A 333 -24.45 -26.40 -1.89
N GLN A 334 -25.58 -25.80 -1.52
CA GLN A 334 -26.45 -25.10 -2.47
C GLN A 334 -25.82 -23.83 -3.05
N GLU A 335 -25.17 -23.01 -2.23
CA GLU A 335 -24.59 -21.73 -2.64
C GLU A 335 -23.25 -21.90 -3.35
N CYS A 336 -22.43 -22.87 -2.93
CA CYS A 336 -21.07 -23.07 -3.42
C CYS A 336 -20.93 -24.27 -4.37
N GLY A 337 -21.91 -25.17 -4.42
CA GLY A 337 -21.90 -26.33 -5.30
C GLY A 337 -20.89 -27.41 -4.92
N THR A 338 -20.39 -27.37 -3.69
CA THR A 338 -19.34 -28.26 -3.17
C THR A 338 -19.90 -29.16 -2.09
N GLU A 339 -19.55 -30.45 -2.09
CA GLU A 339 -19.96 -31.40 -1.05
C GLU A 339 -19.14 -31.21 0.22
N VAL A 340 -19.80 -30.87 1.33
CA VAL A 340 -19.15 -30.63 2.64
C VAL A 340 -19.43 -31.76 3.64
N GLY A 341 -20.15 -32.79 3.20
CA GLY A 341 -20.41 -33.99 3.97
C GLY A 341 -21.20 -33.72 5.25
N GLU A 342 -20.85 -34.42 6.33
CA GLU A 342 -21.57 -34.27 7.61
C GLU A 342 -21.19 -32.98 8.36
N LEU A 343 -20.14 -32.26 7.95
CA LEU A 343 -19.72 -31.01 8.59
C LEU A 343 -19.66 -31.11 10.13
N LEU A 344 -19.04 -32.19 10.62
CA LEU A 344 -18.77 -32.45 12.03
C LEU A 344 -17.29 -32.18 12.33
N PRO A 345 -16.93 -31.83 13.58
CA PRO A 345 -15.53 -31.79 13.98
C PRO A 345 -14.88 -33.15 13.76
N THR A 346 -13.73 -33.15 13.10
CA THR A 346 -12.99 -34.37 12.74
C THR A 346 -11.66 -34.48 13.48
N ASP A 347 -11.26 -33.42 14.19
CA ASP A 347 -10.14 -33.44 15.13
C ASP A 347 -10.65 -33.36 16.58
N THR A 348 -10.88 -34.53 17.17
CA THR A 348 -11.37 -34.67 18.55
C THR A 348 -10.34 -35.46 19.37
N GLU A 349 -9.12 -34.95 19.52
CA GLU A 349 -8.18 -35.58 20.45
C GLU A 349 -8.63 -35.37 21.91
N THR A 350 -9.37 -36.34 22.43
CA THR A 350 -9.25 -36.72 23.85
C THR A 350 -8.16 -37.77 23.97
N ASP A 351 -6.96 -37.31 24.33
CA ASP A 351 -5.90 -38.13 24.90
C ASP A 351 -6.45 -38.91 26.10
N THR A 352 -6.77 -40.20 25.88
CA THR A 352 -6.98 -41.16 26.95
C THR A 352 -6.17 -42.40 26.64
N GLY A 353 -4.91 -42.34 27.04
CA GLY A 353 -4.06 -43.51 27.18
C GLY A 353 -4.61 -44.56 28.14
N LYS A 354 -3.92 -45.72 28.09
CA LYS A 354 -4.09 -46.99 28.82
C LYS A 354 -5.08 -47.95 28.16
N GLY A 355 -4.67 -49.16 27.77
CA GLY A 355 -3.57 -49.99 28.27
C GLY A 355 -4.14 -51.35 28.63
#